data_AF-A0A928Q879-F1
#
_entry.id   AF-A0A928Q879-F1
#
_cell.length_a   1.000
_cell.length_b   1.000
_cell.length_c   1.000
_cell.angle_alpha   90.00
_cell.angle_beta   90.00
_cell.angle_gamma   90.00
#
_symmetry.space_group_name_H-M   'P 1'
#
loop_
_entity.id
_entity.type
_entity.pdbx_description
1 polymer ?
#
loop_
_entity_poly.entity_id
_entity_poly.type
_entity_poly.pdbx_seq_one_letter_code
_entity_poly.pdbx_strand_id
1 'polypeptide(L)'
;MAKKFKRALSALTATVMSLSVAATMFNAVAEETTEATDDPLLPNVEIGSTVEAEDMYLNGLEVWQSIYENQVPGYSGEGFVYVTSGSIEFEVEVEEPGMYEIWTDYVQILSNPGESRQQSIEINGVQYTNQYSYANTWTEKCFANVRFNEGINTVKFTNSYGYAAHDTITIKKAEFADLTAVNPTLSDSKATPEAKSLMAYLCDVYGTGILSGQQTIYGGGHGVTTTIRYDAATNTCVDADGNTYKFDEADKAVADDGSTFVWKCYDDNGQVYNYNTQNRNYSYNEYDRELKYVKETVGDFPAIQGFDFGANCPCYAWDDGIVERMIDWTNNKNGICTASWHINVPTVLADYTLGEPLDFSKTTYSEKCDFSPSNAYTEGTIEYDYYQLCLENLAEQLLRLQEANVPVLFRPLHEADGNYSNGG
;
A
#
# COMPACT_ATOMS: atom_id res chain seq x y z
N MET A 1 36.98 -28.24 -20.10
CA MET A 1 35.93 -28.98 -19.38
C MET A 1 35.44 -28.16 -18.17
N ALA A 2 35.06 -26.89 -18.38
CA ALA A 2 34.54 -25.99 -17.34
C ALA A 2 33.90 -24.76 -18.02
N LYS A 3 32.72 -24.94 -18.63
CA LYS A 3 31.89 -23.81 -19.12
C LYS A 3 30.41 -24.17 -19.40
N LYS A 4 29.94 -25.34 -18.96
CA LYS A 4 28.54 -25.79 -19.13
C LYS A 4 27.80 -26.12 -17.81
N PHE A 5 28.34 -25.74 -16.65
CA PHE A 5 27.75 -26.08 -15.34
C PHE A 5 27.18 -24.88 -14.55
N LYS A 6 26.98 -23.72 -15.20
CA LYS A 6 26.44 -22.51 -14.55
C LYS A 6 25.09 -22.02 -15.12
N ARG A 7 24.29 -22.92 -15.71
CA ARG A 7 22.95 -22.59 -16.23
C ARG A 7 21.81 -23.45 -15.65
N ALA A 8 22.03 -24.11 -14.52
CA ALA A 8 21.03 -24.97 -13.87
C ALA A 8 20.75 -24.58 -12.40
N LEU A 9 21.08 -23.35 -11.99
CA LEU A 9 20.90 -22.88 -10.62
C LEU A 9 20.39 -21.43 -10.61
N SER A 10 19.23 -21.18 -11.22
CA SER A 10 18.54 -19.88 -11.14
C SER A 10 17.02 -19.99 -11.24
N ALA A 11 16.45 -21.15 -10.89
CA ALA A 11 15.00 -21.38 -10.93
C ALA A 11 14.44 -21.88 -9.58
N LEU A 12 15.11 -21.60 -8.44
CA LEU A 12 14.69 -22.15 -7.15
C LEU A 12 14.84 -21.21 -5.95
N THR A 13 14.74 -19.89 -6.15
CA THR A 13 14.78 -18.91 -5.05
C THR A 13 13.75 -17.81 -5.25
N ALA A 14 12.48 -18.21 -5.34
CA ALA A 14 11.32 -17.32 -5.20
C ALA A 14 10.25 -17.99 -4.34
N THR A 15 10.66 -18.61 -3.23
CA THR A 15 9.76 -19.03 -2.15
C THR A 15 10.65 -19.17 -0.92
N VAL A 16 10.65 -18.15 -0.06
CA VAL A 16 10.99 -18.13 1.37
C VAL A 16 11.35 -16.67 1.69
N MET A 17 10.33 -15.87 1.99
CA MET A 17 10.48 -14.73 2.88
C MET A 17 9.14 -14.45 3.58
N SER A 18 8.71 -15.41 4.39
CA SER A 18 7.74 -15.19 5.46
C SER A 18 7.86 -16.34 6.45
N LEU A 19 8.97 -16.39 7.19
CA LEU A 19 9.12 -17.15 8.44
C LEU A 19 10.49 -16.83 9.03
N SER A 20 10.53 -15.86 9.93
CA SER A 20 11.67 -15.68 10.82
C SER A 20 11.21 -15.23 12.19
N VAL A 21 10.62 -16.15 12.96
CA VAL A 21 10.96 -16.32 14.39
C VAL A 21 10.82 -17.82 14.71
N ALA A 22 11.76 -18.30 15.52
CA ALA A 22 11.83 -19.63 16.16
C ALA A 22 12.45 -20.76 15.33
N ALA A 23 13.79 -20.78 15.30
CA ALA A 23 14.55 -22.02 15.28
C ALA A 23 15.66 -21.96 16.34
N THR A 24 15.36 -22.37 17.57
CA THR A 24 16.34 -23.05 18.41
C THR A 24 16.00 -24.52 18.43
N MET A 25 16.91 -25.30 17.87
CA MET A 25 16.83 -26.74 17.70
C MET A 25 16.66 -27.46 19.04
N PHE A 26 15.76 -28.44 19.07
CA PHE A 26 15.94 -29.67 19.84
C PHE A 26 15.55 -30.83 18.93
N ASN A 27 16.54 -31.66 18.57
CA ASN A 27 16.30 -32.98 17.99
C ASN A 27 15.77 -33.88 19.10
N ALA A 28 14.46 -34.16 19.09
CA ALA A 28 13.90 -35.34 19.71
C ALA A 28 13.26 -36.16 18.58
N VAL A 29 13.84 -37.31 18.27
CA VAL A 29 13.16 -38.35 17.50
C VAL A 29 12.06 -38.87 18.42
N ALA A 30 10.84 -38.40 18.21
CA ALA A 30 9.65 -39.02 18.78
C ALA A 30 9.19 -40.10 17.79
N GLU A 31 9.10 -41.35 18.26
CA GLU A 31 8.28 -42.37 17.62
C GLU A 31 6.85 -41.82 17.53
N GLU A 32 6.32 -41.68 16.31
CA GLU A 32 4.89 -41.49 16.10
C GLU A 32 4.16 -42.77 16.50
N THR A 33 3.71 -42.81 17.75
CA THR A 33 2.54 -43.61 18.10
C THR A 33 1.32 -42.83 17.62
N THR A 34 0.74 -43.25 16.50
CA THR A 34 -0.58 -42.77 16.05
C THR A 34 -1.63 -43.25 17.06
N GLU A 35 -1.88 -42.47 18.11
CA GLU A 35 -3.18 -42.50 18.78
C GLU A 35 -4.17 -41.88 17.79
N ALA A 36 -5.09 -42.70 17.30
CA ALA A 36 -6.24 -42.20 16.54
C ALA A 36 -7.00 -41.24 17.46
N THR A 37 -6.97 -39.94 17.14
CA THR A 37 -7.91 -39.00 17.73
C THR A 37 -9.29 -39.44 17.27
N ASP A 38 -10.23 -39.56 18.21
CA ASP A 38 -11.63 -39.93 17.96
C ASP A 38 -12.39 -38.72 17.36
N ASP A 39 -11.72 -37.98 16.46
CA ASP A 39 -12.28 -36.80 15.82
C ASP A 39 -13.39 -37.25 14.86
N PRO A 40 -14.55 -36.59 14.91
CA PRO A 40 -15.68 -36.96 14.07
C PRO A 40 -15.30 -36.81 12.60
N LEU A 41 -15.65 -37.80 11.78
CA LEU A 41 -15.50 -37.70 10.33
C LEU A 41 -16.49 -36.65 9.82
N LEU A 42 -15.96 -35.54 9.31
CA LEU A 42 -16.77 -34.43 8.82
C LEU A 42 -17.28 -34.72 7.39
N PRO A 43 -18.53 -34.36 7.05
CA PRO A 43 -19.01 -34.43 5.69
C PRO A 43 -18.21 -33.50 4.76
N ASN A 44 -17.87 -33.98 3.56
CA ASN A 44 -17.22 -33.17 2.53
C ASN A 44 -18.26 -32.52 1.61
N VAL A 45 -18.17 -31.21 1.41
CA VAL A 45 -19.03 -30.44 0.52
C VAL A 45 -18.31 -30.21 -0.81
N GLU A 46 -18.88 -30.73 -1.89
CA GLU A 46 -18.32 -30.55 -3.23
C GLU A 46 -18.48 -29.11 -3.72
N ILE A 47 -17.42 -28.57 -4.35
CA ILE A 47 -17.45 -27.22 -4.92
C ILE A 47 -18.50 -27.16 -6.04
N GLY A 48 -19.36 -26.15 -5.99
CA GLY A 48 -20.47 -25.95 -6.93
C GLY A 48 -21.76 -26.68 -6.55
N SER A 49 -21.78 -27.41 -5.42
CA SER A 49 -22.97 -28.07 -4.89
C SER A 49 -23.65 -27.24 -3.80
N THR A 50 -24.98 -27.33 -3.75
CA THR A 50 -25.81 -26.88 -2.63
C THR A 50 -26.18 -28.11 -1.82
N VAL A 51 -25.89 -28.08 -0.52
CA VAL A 51 -26.17 -29.17 0.42
C VAL A 51 -27.09 -28.65 1.54
N GLU A 52 -27.86 -29.56 2.13
CA GLU A 52 -28.68 -29.24 3.30
C GLU A 52 -27.76 -29.04 4.53
N ALA A 53 -28.03 -28.01 5.33
CA ALA A 53 -27.24 -27.74 6.52
C ALA A 53 -27.42 -28.84 7.58
N GLU A 54 -28.60 -29.48 7.64
CA GLU A 54 -28.88 -30.61 8.51
C GLU A 54 -28.08 -31.88 8.19
N ASP A 55 -27.52 -32.01 6.98
CA ASP A 55 -26.71 -33.17 6.58
C ASP A 55 -25.24 -33.03 7.02
N MET A 56 -24.85 -31.87 7.56
CA MET A 56 -23.49 -31.61 8.04
C MET A 56 -23.26 -32.19 9.44
N TYR A 57 -22.01 -32.16 9.93
CA TYR A 57 -21.76 -32.56 11.31
C TYR A 57 -22.31 -31.51 12.28
N LEU A 58 -23.33 -31.90 13.05
CA LEU A 58 -24.01 -31.04 14.02
C LEU A 58 -23.40 -31.22 15.42
N ASN A 59 -22.42 -30.39 15.75
CA ASN A 59 -21.75 -30.44 17.05
C ASN A 59 -22.61 -29.74 18.12
N GLY A 60 -23.40 -30.52 18.86
CA GLY A 60 -24.29 -29.99 19.91
C GLY A 60 -25.46 -29.17 19.35
N LEU A 61 -25.84 -29.42 18.10
CA LEU A 61 -27.02 -28.86 17.43
C LEU A 61 -27.98 -29.98 17.02
N GLU A 62 -29.23 -29.60 16.75
CA GLU A 62 -30.29 -30.50 16.29
C GLU A 62 -30.92 -29.92 15.02
N VAL A 63 -31.71 -30.72 14.32
CA VAL A 63 -32.51 -30.29 13.16
C VAL A 63 -33.83 -29.70 13.66
N TRP A 64 -34.20 -28.53 13.14
CA TRP A 64 -35.40 -27.78 13.52
C TRP A 64 -36.38 -27.67 12.36
N GLN A 65 -37.66 -27.51 12.68
CA GLN A 65 -38.73 -27.24 11.70
C GLN A 65 -39.46 -25.92 11.98
N SER A 66 -39.19 -25.30 13.13
CA SER A 66 -39.70 -24.00 13.55
C SER A 66 -38.74 -23.37 14.56
N ILE A 67 -38.58 -22.05 14.58
CA ILE A 67 -37.77 -21.37 15.61
C ILE A 67 -38.68 -21.11 16.81
N TYR A 68 -38.64 -22.02 17.79
CA TYR A 68 -39.61 -22.07 18.90
C TYR A 68 -41.04 -22.12 18.35
N GLU A 69 -41.92 -21.19 18.72
CA GLU A 69 -43.28 -21.05 18.19
C GLU A 69 -43.36 -20.47 16.76
N ASN A 70 -42.25 -19.91 16.23
CA ASN A 70 -42.25 -19.25 14.93
C ASN A 70 -42.07 -20.26 13.80
N GLN A 71 -43.11 -20.43 12.97
CA GLN A 71 -43.04 -21.23 11.76
C GLN A 71 -42.26 -20.48 10.67
N VAL A 72 -41.35 -21.17 10.01
CA VAL A 72 -40.48 -20.61 8.96
C VAL A 72 -40.58 -21.49 7.71
N PRO A 73 -41.76 -21.55 7.05
CA PRO A 73 -41.97 -22.48 5.93
C PRO A 73 -41.07 -22.14 4.74
N GLY A 74 -40.75 -23.17 3.94
CA GLY A 74 -39.97 -23.01 2.70
C GLY A 74 -38.50 -23.40 2.80
N TYR A 75 -38.09 -24.06 3.89
CA TYR A 75 -36.80 -24.75 3.97
C TYR A 75 -36.79 -25.99 3.06
N SER A 76 -35.61 -26.43 2.64
CA SER A 76 -35.39 -27.69 1.91
C SER A 76 -35.14 -28.86 2.86
N GLY A 77 -34.85 -30.07 2.35
CA GLY A 77 -34.62 -31.23 3.21
C GLY A 77 -35.73 -31.58 4.20
N GLU A 78 -35.33 -31.95 5.42
CA GLU A 78 -36.21 -32.36 6.52
C GLU A 78 -36.41 -31.24 7.56
N GLY A 79 -35.62 -30.17 7.48
CA GLY A 79 -35.63 -29.08 8.42
C GLY A 79 -34.61 -28.00 8.08
N PHE A 80 -33.98 -27.46 9.12
CA PHE A 80 -32.86 -26.52 9.04
C PHE A 80 -32.08 -26.57 10.36
N VAL A 81 -30.89 -25.97 10.41
CA VAL A 81 -30.08 -25.94 11.62
C VAL A 81 -30.10 -24.55 12.27
N TYR A 82 -30.51 -24.48 13.53
CA TYR A 82 -30.53 -23.23 14.31
C TYR A 82 -29.33 -23.13 15.26
N VAL A 83 -28.33 -22.34 14.87
CA VAL A 83 -27.03 -22.26 15.56
C VAL A 83 -27.15 -21.41 16.83
N THR A 84 -27.33 -22.03 17.99
CA THR A 84 -27.51 -21.33 19.29
C THR A 84 -26.41 -21.59 20.31
N SER A 85 -25.92 -22.83 20.42
CA SER A 85 -24.91 -23.23 21.42
C SER A 85 -23.74 -24.04 20.87
N GLY A 86 -23.88 -24.56 19.64
CA GLY A 86 -22.93 -25.47 19.00
C GLY A 86 -22.49 -24.97 17.63
N SER A 87 -22.07 -25.90 16.76
CA SER A 87 -21.57 -25.60 15.41
C SER A 87 -22.09 -26.56 14.35
N ILE A 88 -22.21 -26.04 13.13
CA ILE A 88 -22.31 -26.82 11.90
C ILE A 88 -20.89 -26.96 11.37
N GLU A 89 -20.41 -28.18 11.16
CA GLU A 89 -19.03 -28.44 10.75
C GLU A 89 -18.98 -29.34 9.51
N PHE A 90 -18.10 -29.00 8.57
CA PHE A 90 -17.88 -29.75 7.34
C PHE A 90 -16.49 -29.47 6.76
N GLU A 91 -16.11 -30.26 5.76
CA GLU A 91 -14.87 -30.12 5.02
C GLU A 91 -15.11 -29.71 3.57
N VAL A 92 -14.12 -29.03 3.00
CA VAL A 92 -14.03 -28.72 1.58
C VAL A 92 -12.64 -29.08 1.09
N GLU A 93 -12.55 -30.09 0.23
CA GLU A 93 -11.30 -30.43 -0.46
C GLU A 93 -11.11 -29.59 -1.72
N VAL A 94 -9.92 -28.99 -1.85
CA VAL A 94 -9.57 -28.08 -2.94
C VAL A 94 -8.27 -28.50 -3.60
N GLU A 95 -8.25 -28.64 -4.93
CA GLU A 95 -7.04 -29.07 -5.67
C GLU A 95 -5.93 -28.01 -5.73
N GLU A 96 -6.27 -26.72 -5.68
CA GLU A 96 -5.33 -25.61 -5.80
C GLU A 96 -5.79 -24.43 -4.93
N PRO A 97 -4.89 -23.73 -4.22
CA PRO A 97 -5.29 -22.65 -3.33
C PRO A 97 -5.96 -21.52 -4.12
N GLY A 98 -7.09 -21.04 -3.62
CA GLY A 98 -7.92 -20.08 -4.38
C GLY A 98 -8.94 -19.37 -3.51
N MET A 99 -9.64 -18.41 -4.11
CA MET A 99 -10.73 -17.71 -3.45
C MET A 99 -12.06 -18.40 -3.74
N TYR A 100 -12.86 -18.57 -2.69
CA TYR A 100 -14.14 -19.26 -2.71
C TYR A 100 -15.18 -18.46 -1.93
N GLU A 101 -16.42 -18.60 -2.34
CA GLU A 101 -17.57 -18.01 -1.67
C GLU A 101 -18.33 -19.08 -0.90
N ILE A 102 -18.68 -18.77 0.35
CA ILE A 102 -19.53 -19.60 1.20
C ILE A 102 -20.89 -18.94 1.28
N TRP A 103 -21.88 -19.57 0.68
CA TRP A 103 -23.27 -19.10 0.65
C TRP A 103 -24.14 -19.94 1.58
N THR A 104 -25.17 -19.33 2.14
CA THR A 104 -26.19 -20.02 2.92
C THR A 104 -27.52 -19.30 2.81
N ASP A 105 -28.61 -20.07 2.77
CA ASP A 105 -29.96 -19.54 2.97
C ASP A 105 -30.24 -19.46 4.46
N TYR A 106 -30.47 -18.25 4.95
CA TYR A 106 -30.61 -17.99 6.39
C TYR A 106 -31.92 -17.34 6.77
N VAL A 107 -32.28 -17.52 8.05
CA VAL A 107 -33.31 -16.78 8.77
C VAL A 107 -32.74 -16.30 10.09
N GLN A 108 -32.95 -15.03 10.42
CA GLN A 108 -32.50 -14.44 11.68
C GLN A 108 -33.59 -13.48 12.18
N ILE A 109 -34.31 -13.90 13.22
CA ILE A 109 -35.49 -13.20 13.75
C ILE A 109 -35.32 -12.65 15.18
N LEU A 110 -34.11 -12.75 15.74
CA LEU A 110 -33.81 -12.30 17.10
C LEU A 110 -33.59 -10.77 17.18
N SER A 111 -33.01 -10.15 16.15
CA SER A 111 -32.88 -8.69 16.08
C SER A 111 -34.19 -8.01 15.69
N ASN A 112 -34.32 -6.69 15.87
CA ASN A 112 -35.50 -5.98 15.37
C ASN A 112 -35.44 -5.81 13.84
N PRO A 113 -36.58 -5.62 13.15
CA PRO A 113 -36.60 -5.19 11.76
C PRO A 113 -35.77 -3.91 11.55
N GLY A 114 -34.86 -3.93 10.58
CA GLY A 114 -33.92 -2.84 10.29
C GLY A 114 -32.59 -2.93 11.04
N GLU A 115 -32.44 -3.86 11.99
CA GLU A 115 -31.18 -4.17 12.66
C GLU A 115 -30.50 -5.38 12.03
N SER A 116 -29.23 -5.59 12.39
CA SER A 116 -28.45 -6.76 12.00
C SER A 116 -27.83 -7.43 13.22
N ARG A 117 -27.48 -8.70 13.08
CA ARG A 117 -26.77 -9.49 14.07
C ARG A 117 -25.52 -10.09 13.46
N GLN A 118 -24.39 -9.95 14.16
CA GLN A 118 -23.15 -10.59 13.74
C GLN A 118 -23.28 -12.11 13.84
N GLN A 119 -22.85 -12.79 12.79
CA GLN A 119 -22.59 -14.22 12.73
C GLN A 119 -21.10 -14.45 12.52
N SER A 120 -20.63 -15.67 12.83
CA SER A 120 -19.24 -16.07 12.62
C SER A 120 -19.13 -17.44 11.98
N ILE A 121 -18.21 -17.57 11.05
CA ILE A 121 -17.67 -18.86 10.64
C ILE A 121 -16.20 -18.95 11.06
N GLU A 122 -15.69 -20.17 11.17
CA GLU A 122 -14.28 -20.47 11.32
C GLU A 122 -13.83 -21.30 10.13
N ILE A 123 -12.69 -20.94 9.53
CA ILE A 123 -12.05 -21.70 8.45
C ILE A 123 -10.63 -22.02 8.91
N ASN A 124 -10.31 -23.32 9.05
CA ASN A 124 -9.00 -23.78 9.52
C ASN A 124 -8.53 -23.07 10.82
N GLY A 125 -9.43 -22.82 11.77
CA GLY A 125 -9.11 -22.12 13.02
C GLY A 125 -9.20 -20.59 12.96
N VAL A 126 -9.42 -20.00 11.78
CA VAL A 126 -9.49 -18.54 11.61
C VAL A 126 -10.94 -18.08 11.56
N GLN A 127 -11.33 -17.19 12.47
CA GLN A 127 -12.69 -16.65 12.53
C GLN A 127 -12.93 -15.51 11.53
N TYR A 128 -14.08 -15.57 10.86
CA TYR A 128 -14.61 -14.53 9.97
C TYR A 128 -16.01 -14.15 10.43
N THR A 129 -16.35 -12.86 10.35
CA THR A 129 -17.66 -12.36 10.79
C THR A 129 -18.44 -11.73 9.63
N ASN A 130 -19.76 -11.84 9.66
CA ASN A 130 -20.65 -11.13 8.74
C ASN A 130 -21.92 -10.66 9.48
N GLN A 131 -22.56 -9.62 8.99
CA GLN A 131 -23.80 -9.07 9.54
C GLN A 131 -25.00 -9.66 8.80
N TYR A 132 -25.87 -10.34 9.55
CA TYR A 132 -27.14 -10.86 9.07
C TYR A 132 -28.24 -9.90 9.48
N SER A 133 -28.81 -9.20 8.49
CA SER A 133 -29.99 -8.36 8.71
C SER A 133 -31.17 -9.21 9.15
N TYR A 134 -32.08 -8.62 9.91
CA TYR A 134 -33.34 -9.26 10.26
C TYR A 134 -34.03 -9.82 9.01
N ALA A 135 -34.34 -11.11 9.04
CA ALA A 135 -35.01 -11.83 7.96
C ALA A 135 -35.92 -12.89 8.58
N ASN A 136 -37.23 -12.78 8.33
CA ASN A 136 -38.25 -13.74 8.75
C ASN A 136 -38.72 -14.65 7.61
N THR A 137 -38.02 -14.60 6.48
CA THR A 137 -38.14 -15.49 5.32
C THR A 137 -36.73 -15.89 4.89
N TRP A 138 -36.58 -17.09 4.32
CA TRP A 138 -35.31 -17.58 3.80
C TRP A 138 -34.67 -16.57 2.85
N THR A 139 -33.45 -16.17 3.18
CA THR A 139 -32.70 -15.13 2.47
C THR A 139 -31.31 -15.67 2.14
N GLU A 140 -30.98 -15.70 0.85
CA GLU A 140 -29.66 -16.11 0.39
C GLU A 140 -28.60 -15.07 0.79
N LYS A 141 -27.47 -15.53 1.32
CA LYS A 141 -26.36 -14.67 1.76
C LYS A 141 -25.01 -15.31 1.45
N CYS A 142 -24.14 -14.54 0.79
CA CYS A 142 -22.71 -14.82 0.79
C CYS A 142 -22.15 -14.46 2.16
N PHE A 143 -21.81 -15.47 2.97
CA PHE A 143 -21.21 -15.30 4.28
C PHE A 143 -19.79 -14.74 4.13
N ALA A 144 -18.98 -15.32 3.26
CA ALA A 144 -17.60 -14.88 3.10
C ALA A 144 -17.06 -15.21 1.72
N ASN A 145 -16.15 -14.35 1.25
CA ASN A 145 -15.22 -14.62 0.16
C ASN A 145 -13.84 -14.86 0.79
N VAL A 146 -13.40 -16.12 0.81
CA VAL A 146 -12.28 -16.61 1.62
C VAL A 146 -11.27 -17.35 0.76
N ARG A 147 -10.02 -17.35 1.21
CA ARG A 147 -8.98 -18.16 0.60
C ARG A 147 -8.99 -19.55 1.23
N PHE A 148 -9.20 -20.58 0.43
CA PHE A 148 -8.90 -21.96 0.81
C PHE A 148 -7.47 -22.32 0.41
N ASN A 149 -6.86 -23.17 1.23
CA ASN A 149 -5.57 -23.79 0.94
C ASN A 149 -5.78 -25.00 0.02
N GLU A 150 -4.70 -25.46 -0.62
CA GLU A 150 -4.68 -26.78 -1.26
C GLU A 150 -4.97 -27.88 -0.21
N GLY A 151 -5.76 -28.87 -0.60
CA GLY A 151 -6.19 -29.98 0.25
C GLY A 151 -7.46 -29.68 1.04
N ILE A 152 -7.59 -30.33 2.20
CA ILE A 152 -8.78 -30.28 3.05
C ILE A 152 -8.81 -28.96 3.84
N ASN A 153 -9.95 -28.27 3.78
CA ASN A 153 -10.24 -27.09 4.58
C ASN A 153 -11.46 -27.36 5.46
N THR A 154 -11.34 -27.16 6.77
CA THR A 154 -12.47 -27.32 7.70
C THR A 154 -13.22 -26.00 7.84
N VAL A 155 -14.55 -26.05 7.72
CA VAL A 155 -15.45 -24.90 7.89
C VAL A 155 -16.41 -25.15 9.04
N LYS A 156 -16.57 -24.16 9.93
CA LYS A 156 -17.50 -24.22 11.06
C LYS A 156 -18.39 -22.99 11.11
N PHE A 157 -19.71 -23.14 11.10
CA PHE A 157 -20.62 -22.06 11.51
C PHE A 157 -20.72 -22.08 13.03
N THR A 158 -20.33 -20.98 13.69
CA THR A 158 -20.15 -20.92 15.15
C THR A 158 -21.15 -19.97 15.80
N ASN A 159 -21.40 -20.15 17.11
CA ASN A 159 -22.36 -19.36 17.87
C ASN A 159 -21.83 -17.98 18.33
N SER A 160 -21.16 -17.24 17.44
CA SER A 160 -20.64 -15.89 17.71
C SER A 160 -21.24 -14.85 16.73
N TYR A 161 -22.36 -14.19 17.02
CA TYR A 161 -23.20 -14.30 18.21
C TYR A 161 -24.31 -15.36 18.09
N GLY A 162 -24.31 -16.18 17.03
CA GLY A 162 -25.30 -17.23 16.79
C GLY A 162 -26.73 -16.70 16.64
N TYR A 163 -27.71 -17.57 16.96
CA TYR A 163 -29.14 -17.35 16.81
C TYR A 163 -29.55 -16.99 15.38
N ALA A 164 -28.98 -17.68 14.40
CA ALA A 164 -29.42 -17.71 13.01
C ALA A 164 -29.71 -19.15 12.60
N ALA A 165 -30.77 -19.32 11.81
CA ALA A 165 -31.11 -20.57 11.16
C ALA A 165 -30.46 -20.63 9.78
N HIS A 166 -29.96 -21.81 9.42
CA HIS A 166 -29.30 -22.10 8.16
C HIS A 166 -30.00 -23.30 7.53
N ASP A 167 -30.53 -23.10 6.34
CA ASP A 167 -31.23 -24.13 5.55
C ASP A 167 -30.24 -24.85 4.66
N THR A 168 -29.62 -24.12 3.73
CA THR A 168 -28.64 -24.69 2.80
C THR A 168 -27.25 -24.09 3.00
N ILE A 169 -26.24 -24.81 2.50
CA ILE A 169 -24.85 -24.34 2.36
C ILE A 169 -24.42 -24.58 0.91
N THR A 170 -23.78 -23.58 0.30
CA THR A 170 -23.23 -23.71 -1.05
C THR A 170 -21.81 -23.15 -1.10
N ILE A 171 -20.88 -23.93 -1.64
CA ILE A 171 -19.49 -23.50 -1.85
C ILE A 171 -19.31 -23.21 -3.34
N LYS A 172 -18.96 -21.97 -3.69
CA LYS A 172 -18.71 -21.57 -5.08
C LYS A 172 -17.27 -21.13 -5.22
N LYS A 173 -16.66 -21.37 -6.39
CA LYS A 173 -15.41 -20.69 -6.73
C LYS A 173 -15.73 -19.20 -6.86
N ALA A 174 -14.91 -18.32 -6.26
CA ALA A 174 -15.18 -16.90 -6.31
C ALA A 174 -15.06 -16.37 -7.75
N GLU A 175 -16.04 -15.59 -8.17
CA GLU A 175 -15.99 -14.87 -9.44
C GLU A 175 -15.58 -13.43 -9.18
N PHE A 176 -14.51 -12.99 -9.82
CA PHE A 176 -14.04 -11.62 -9.74
C PHE A 176 -14.49 -10.83 -10.95
N ALA A 177 -14.72 -9.54 -10.74
CA ALA A 177 -14.94 -8.62 -11.85
C ALA A 177 -13.76 -8.70 -12.83
N ASP A 178 -14.07 -8.69 -14.13
CA ASP A 178 -13.04 -8.56 -15.15
C ASP A 178 -12.41 -7.16 -15.06
N LEU A 179 -11.22 -7.10 -14.47
CA LEU A 179 -10.45 -5.88 -14.31
C LEU A 179 -9.78 -5.44 -15.61
N THR A 180 -9.78 -6.26 -16.67
CA THR A 180 -9.12 -5.91 -17.94
C THR A 180 -9.97 -4.98 -18.81
N ALA A 181 -11.27 -4.86 -18.53
CA ALA A 181 -12.22 -4.05 -19.28
C ALA A 181 -12.30 -2.58 -18.80
N VAL A 182 -11.16 -1.96 -18.47
CA VAL A 182 -11.11 -0.57 -17.97
C VAL A 182 -10.81 0.42 -19.11
N ASN A 183 -11.55 1.53 -19.14
CA ASN A 183 -11.35 2.59 -20.15
C ASN A 183 -10.15 3.48 -19.78
N PRO A 184 -9.11 3.60 -20.63
CA PRO A 184 -7.92 4.41 -20.35
C PRO A 184 -8.12 5.92 -20.58
N THR A 185 -9.35 6.38 -20.77
CA THR A 185 -9.64 7.79 -21.02
C THR A 185 -9.40 8.61 -19.75
N LEU A 186 -8.40 9.51 -19.80
CA LEU A 186 -8.14 10.48 -18.74
C LEU A 186 -9.27 11.50 -18.61
N SER A 187 -9.50 11.98 -17.39
CA SER A 187 -10.51 13.00 -17.08
C SER A 187 -10.21 14.35 -17.75
N ASP A 188 -8.94 14.70 -17.95
CA ASP A 188 -8.55 15.88 -18.70
C ASP A 188 -8.57 15.60 -20.22
N SER A 189 -9.54 16.21 -20.91
CA SER A 189 -9.66 16.18 -22.37
C SER A 189 -8.42 16.67 -23.13
N LYS A 190 -7.57 17.49 -22.49
CA LYS A 190 -6.33 18.05 -23.04
C LYS A 190 -5.08 17.29 -22.61
N ALA A 191 -5.21 16.14 -21.96
CA ALA A 191 -4.08 15.33 -21.53
C ALA A 191 -3.06 15.10 -22.66
N THR A 192 -1.77 15.17 -22.33
CA THR A 192 -0.67 15.01 -23.27
C THR A 192 -0.63 13.59 -23.85
N PRO A 193 0.03 13.39 -25.01
CA PRO A 193 0.22 12.06 -25.57
C PRO A 193 0.88 11.07 -24.59
N GLU A 194 1.86 11.53 -23.80
CA GLU A 194 2.60 10.71 -22.85
C GLU A 194 1.73 10.28 -21.68
N ALA A 195 0.89 11.19 -21.14
CA ALA A 195 -0.05 10.86 -20.07
C ALA A 195 -1.10 9.85 -20.55
N LYS A 196 -1.63 10.03 -21.77
CA LYS A 196 -2.57 9.08 -22.40
C LYS A 196 -1.91 7.71 -22.60
N SER A 197 -0.66 7.68 -23.05
CA SER A 197 0.09 6.45 -23.24
C SER A 197 0.36 5.73 -21.92
N LEU A 198 0.71 6.46 -20.86
CA LEU A 198 0.91 5.89 -19.54
C LEU A 198 -0.39 5.28 -19.01
N MET A 199 -1.51 5.99 -19.11
CA MET A 199 -2.81 5.46 -18.67
C MET A 199 -3.24 4.22 -19.45
N ALA A 200 -3.02 4.20 -20.78
CA ALA A 200 -3.27 3.01 -21.60
C ALA A 200 -2.45 1.81 -21.12
N TYR A 201 -1.15 2.00 -20.87
CA TYR A 201 -0.29 0.94 -20.33
C TYR A 201 -0.75 0.45 -18.95
N LEU A 202 -1.17 1.36 -18.06
CA LEU A 202 -1.68 0.99 -16.74
C LEU A 202 -2.96 0.15 -16.84
N CYS A 203 -3.86 0.48 -17.77
CA CYS A 203 -5.04 -0.33 -18.05
C CYS A 203 -4.68 -1.70 -18.64
N ASP A 204 -3.67 -1.79 -19.53
CA ASP A 204 -3.23 -3.05 -20.13
C ASP A 204 -2.69 -4.05 -19.08
N VAL A 205 -2.05 -3.56 -18.02
CA VAL A 205 -1.51 -4.41 -16.94
C VAL A 205 -2.49 -4.60 -15.77
N TYR A 206 -3.58 -3.86 -15.73
CA TYR A 206 -4.54 -3.92 -14.63
C TYR A 206 -5.28 -5.27 -14.65
N GLY A 207 -5.23 -5.98 -13.51
CA GLY A 207 -5.78 -7.33 -13.37
C GLY A 207 -4.88 -8.47 -13.85
N THR A 208 -3.78 -8.18 -14.56
CA THR A 208 -2.83 -9.22 -15.03
C THR A 208 -1.52 -9.24 -14.26
N GLY A 209 -1.18 -8.15 -13.57
CA GLY A 209 0.00 -8.05 -12.73
C GLY A 209 -0.04 -6.88 -11.75
N ILE A 210 1.06 -6.70 -11.02
CA ILE A 210 1.26 -5.59 -10.08
C ILE A 210 2.61 -4.96 -10.41
N LEU A 211 2.61 -3.65 -10.65
CA LEU A 211 3.84 -2.89 -10.87
C LEU A 211 4.54 -2.63 -9.53
N SER A 212 5.83 -2.92 -9.45
CA SER A 212 6.65 -2.60 -8.28
C SER A 212 6.89 -1.10 -8.18
N GLY A 213 6.85 -0.57 -6.95
CA GLY A 213 7.05 0.85 -6.68
C GLY A 213 7.87 1.09 -5.42
N GLN A 214 8.66 2.17 -5.41
CA GLN A 214 9.44 2.61 -4.24
C GLN A 214 9.44 4.13 -4.11
N GLN A 215 9.08 4.63 -2.93
CA GLN A 215 9.20 6.06 -2.60
C GLN A 215 10.67 6.42 -2.36
N THR A 216 11.12 7.55 -2.90
CA THR A 216 12.43 8.14 -2.62
C THR A 216 12.44 8.91 -1.30
N ILE A 217 13.61 9.06 -0.69
CA ILE A 217 13.77 9.88 0.52
C ILE A 217 13.37 11.35 0.27
N TYR A 218 12.91 12.05 1.32
CA TYR A 218 12.61 13.49 1.28
C TYR A 218 13.84 14.32 0.90
N GLY A 219 13.62 15.53 0.37
CA GLY A 219 14.67 16.47 0.00
C GLY A 219 15.66 16.73 1.14
N GLY A 220 16.95 16.56 0.91
CA GLY A 220 17.98 16.70 1.94
C GLY A 220 18.20 15.45 2.81
N GLY A 221 17.41 14.39 2.61
CA GLY A 221 17.61 13.08 3.24
C GLY A 221 18.84 12.35 2.68
N HIS A 222 19.28 11.30 3.38
CA HIS A 222 20.49 10.52 3.03
C HIS A 222 21.74 11.35 2.77
N GLY A 223 21.97 12.38 3.59
CA GLY A 223 23.16 13.21 3.51
C GLY A 223 24.45 12.40 3.72
N VAL A 224 25.38 12.54 2.79
CA VAL A 224 26.72 11.93 2.83
C VAL A 224 27.76 13.04 2.89
N THR A 225 28.55 13.03 3.97
CA THR A 225 29.72 13.89 4.10
C THR A 225 30.89 13.32 3.31
N THR A 226 31.59 14.17 2.57
CA THR A 226 32.78 13.78 1.80
C THR A 226 34.06 14.35 2.40
N THR A 227 35.21 13.92 1.87
CA THR A 227 36.52 14.51 2.15
C THR A 227 36.92 15.58 1.13
N ILE A 228 36.02 15.91 0.19
CA ILE A 228 36.26 16.93 -0.83
C ILE A 228 36.48 18.27 -0.13
N ARG A 229 37.42 19.03 -0.66
CA ARG A 229 37.74 20.41 -0.28
C ARG A 229 38.12 21.20 -1.52
N TYR A 230 37.89 22.51 -1.48
CA TYR A 230 38.44 23.41 -2.48
C TYR A 230 39.85 23.83 -2.05
N ASP A 231 40.82 23.57 -2.91
CA ASP A 231 42.20 24.00 -2.72
C ASP A 231 42.45 25.28 -3.53
N ALA A 232 42.55 26.41 -2.83
CA ALA A 232 42.79 27.71 -3.43
C ALA A 232 44.19 27.83 -4.07
N ALA A 233 45.18 27.04 -3.64
CA ALA A 233 46.52 27.08 -4.22
C ALA A 233 46.57 26.43 -5.60
N THR A 234 45.76 25.39 -5.81
CA THR A 234 45.67 24.64 -7.07
C THR A 234 44.41 24.98 -7.88
N ASN A 235 43.53 25.84 -7.34
CA ASN A 235 42.26 26.24 -7.95
C ASN A 235 41.41 25.02 -8.38
N THR A 236 41.32 24.02 -7.50
CA THR A 236 40.72 22.70 -7.81
C THR A 236 39.92 22.18 -6.61
N CYS A 237 38.78 21.52 -6.86
CA CYS A 237 38.13 20.68 -5.85
C CYS A 237 38.83 19.32 -5.82
N VAL A 238 39.28 18.88 -4.64
CA VAL A 238 40.03 17.62 -4.48
C VAL A 238 39.60 16.89 -3.20
N ASP A 239 39.54 15.55 -3.24
CA ASP A 239 39.29 14.72 -2.06
C ASP A 239 40.58 14.27 -1.35
N ALA A 240 40.44 13.49 -0.28
CA ALA A 240 41.60 12.97 0.48
C ALA A 240 42.44 11.95 -0.30
N ASP A 241 41.86 11.31 -1.32
CA ASP A 241 42.53 10.32 -2.17
C ASP A 241 43.23 10.96 -3.39
N GLY A 242 43.01 12.27 -3.59
CA GLY A 242 43.58 13.05 -4.68
C GLY A 242 42.73 13.09 -5.95
N ASN A 243 41.49 12.60 -5.91
CA ASN A 243 40.57 12.72 -7.03
C ASN A 243 40.11 14.17 -7.18
N THR A 244 40.02 14.64 -8.42
CA THR A 244 39.67 16.02 -8.74
C THR A 244 38.24 16.14 -9.24
N TYR A 245 37.58 17.22 -8.88
CA TYR A 245 36.20 17.52 -9.23
C TYR A 245 36.13 18.86 -9.97
N LYS A 246 35.18 18.98 -10.89
CA LYS A 246 34.92 20.23 -11.62
C LYS A 246 34.14 21.19 -10.73
N PHE A 247 34.15 22.47 -11.03
CA PHE A 247 33.29 23.49 -10.44
C PHE A 247 33.06 24.61 -11.45
N ASP A 248 31.99 25.39 -11.29
CA ASP A 248 31.78 26.61 -12.07
C ASP A 248 32.51 27.79 -11.39
N GLU A 249 33.21 28.61 -12.16
CA GLU A 249 33.85 29.83 -11.63
C GLU A 249 32.82 30.76 -10.96
N ALA A 250 31.56 30.73 -11.39
CA ALA A 250 30.45 31.45 -10.75
C ALA A 250 30.13 30.96 -9.33
N ASP A 251 30.50 29.72 -8.98
CA ASP A 251 30.27 29.14 -7.66
C ASP A 251 31.31 29.61 -6.61
N LYS A 252 32.34 30.36 -6.99
CA LYS A 252 33.37 30.85 -6.04
C LYS A 252 32.80 31.85 -5.03
N ALA A 253 33.15 31.65 -3.77
CA ALA A 253 32.77 32.53 -2.67
C ALA A 253 33.87 32.64 -1.59
N VAL A 254 33.69 33.60 -0.68
CA VAL A 254 34.58 33.85 0.45
C VAL A 254 33.78 33.70 1.74
N ALA A 255 34.27 32.85 2.64
CA ALA A 255 33.65 32.63 3.94
C ALA A 255 33.98 33.78 4.92
N ASP A 256 33.26 33.84 6.04
CA ASP A 256 33.40 34.91 7.03
C ASP A 256 34.81 35.05 7.63
N ASP A 257 35.62 33.98 7.58
CA ASP A 257 37.01 33.99 8.04
C ASP A 257 38.03 34.36 6.94
N GLY A 258 37.55 34.74 5.75
CA GLY A 258 38.36 35.10 4.59
C GLY A 258 38.84 33.92 3.75
N SER A 259 38.49 32.68 4.08
CA SER A 259 38.83 31.52 3.26
C SER A 259 37.99 31.47 1.97
N THR A 260 38.60 31.08 0.85
CA THR A 260 37.89 30.88 -0.42
C THR A 260 37.36 29.47 -0.50
N PHE A 261 36.15 29.31 -1.03
CA PHE A 261 35.52 28.03 -1.33
C PHE A 261 34.72 28.13 -2.63
N VAL A 262 34.17 27.01 -3.11
CA VAL A 262 33.17 27.00 -4.18
C VAL A 262 31.88 26.38 -3.65
N TRP A 263 30.73 26.88 -4.06
CA TRP A 263 29.44 26.37 -3.60
C TRP A 263 29.18 24.94 -4.04
N LYS A 264 29.68 24.56 -5.22
CA LYS A 264 29.43 23.26 -5.84
C LYS A 264 30.71 22.70 -6.45
N CYS A 265 30.94 21.41 -6.19
CA CYS A 265 31.86 20.60 -6.98
C CYS A 265 31.05 19.51 -7.72
N TYR A 266 31.55 19.02 -8.84
CA TYR A 266 30.89 18.04 -9.70
C TYR A 266 31.83 16.88 -10.02
N ASP A 267 31.35 15.64 -9.91
CA ASP A 267 32.07 14.49 -10.50
C ASP A 267 31.78 14.34 -12.00
N ASP A 268 32.42 13.34 -12.62
CA ASP A 268 32.23 13.04 -14.03
C ASP A 268 30.87 12.42 -14.38
N ASN A 269 30.12 11.95 -13.38
CA ASN A 269 28.77 11.40 -13.55
C ASN A 269 27.68 12.49 -13.38
N GLY A 270 28.07 13.73 -13.08
CA GLY A 270 27.16 14.84 -12.82
C GLY A 270 26.62 14.91 -11.39
N GLN A 271 27.17 14.13 -10.44
CA GLN A 271 26.84 14.27 -9.03
C GLN A 271 27.32 15.64 -8.54
N VAL A 272 26.41 16.38 -7.93
CA VAL A 272 26.69 17.67 -7.30
C VAL A 272 27.03 17.46 -5.83
N TYR A 273 28.14 18.05 -5.39
CA TYR A 273 28.56 18.14 -4.00
C TYR A 273 28.44 19.58 -3.54
N ASN A 274 27.56 19.84 -2.58
CA ASN A 274 27.30 21.18 -2.06
C ASN A 274 28.18 21.48 -0.86
N TYR A 275 28.71 22.70 -0.80
CA TYR A 275 29.46 23.19 0.35
C TYR A 275 28.55 23.42 1.55
N ASN A 276 28.90 22.81 2.69
CA ASN A 276 28.24 23.00 3.97
C ASN A 276 29.03 24.05 4.78
N THR A 277 28.41 25.21 5.03
CA THR A 277 29.05 26.33 5.73
C THR A 277 29.35 26.03 7.20
N GLN A 278 28.54 25.19 7.87
CA GLN A 278 28.71 24.84 9.28
C GLN A 278 29.92 23.91 9.47
N ASN A 279 30.02 22.88 8.63
CA ASN A 279 31.06 21.84 8.74
C ASN A 279 32.30 22.13 7.88
N ARG A 280 32.20 23.11 6.97
CA ARG A 280 33.24 23.53 6.02
C ARG A 280 33.77 22.37 5.17
N ASN A 281 32.85 21.54 4.72
CA ASN A 281 33.10 20.38 3.87
C ASN A 281 32.05 20.32 2.76
N TYR A 282 32.21 19.37 1.86
CA TYR A 282 31.23 19.14 0.79
C TYR A 282 30.43 17.88 1.10
N SER A 283 29.15 17.93 0.80
CA SER A 283 28.21 16.83 1.00
C SER A 283 27.28 16.67 -0.19
N TYR A 284 26.70 15.48 -0.33
CA TYR A 284 25.64 15.23 -1.29
C TYR A 284 24.53 14.41 -0.64
N ASN A 285 23.38 14.33 -1.29
CA ASN A 285 22.26 13.51 -0.87
C ASN A 285 22.18 12.27 -1.77
N GLU A 286 22.24 11.09 -1.17
CA GLU A 286 22.14 9.83 -1.88
C GLU A 286 20.67 9.46 -2.10
N TYR A 287 20.00 10.15 -3.03
CA TYR A 287 18.57 9.96 -3.30
C TYR A 287 18.22 8.57 -3.89
N ASP A 288 19.20 7.83 -4.41
CA ASP A 288 19.00 6.51 -5.02
C ASP A 288 19.27 5.34 -4.07
N ARG A 289 19.51 5.60 -2.77
CA ARG A 289 19.85 4.57 -1.77
C ARG A 289 18.82 3.44 -1.71
N GLU A 290 17.53 3.75 -1.61
CA GLU A 290 16.46 2.74 -1.60
C GLU A 290 16.43 1.94 -2.90
N LEU A 291 16.66 2.60 -4.05
CA LEU A 291 16.68 1.93 -5.35
C LEU A 291 17.85 0.95 -5.47
N LYS A 292 19.05 1.35 -5.02
CA LYS A 292 20.23 0.47 -4.93
C LYS A 292 19.93 -0.74 -4.06
N TYR A 293 19.35 -0.51 -2.88
CA TYR A 293 18.98 -1.60 -1.97
C TYR A 293 18.01 -2.60 -2.62
N VAL A 294 16.95 -2.12 -3.29
CA VAL A 294 16.01 -2.99 -4.01
C VAL A 294 16.75 -3.76 -5.11
N LYS A 295 17.57 -3.09 -5.93
CA LYS A 295 18.34 -3.75 -7.00
C LYS A 295 19.29 -4.83 -6.48
N GLU A 296 19.97 -4.58 -5.37
CA GLU A 296 20.92 -5.51 -4.75
C GLU A 296 20.22 -6.72 -4.10
N THR A 297 19.03 -6.50 -3.51
CA THR A 297 18.30 -7.54 -2.76
C THR A 297 17.44 -8.42 -3.65
N VAL A 298 16.71 -7.83 -4.61
CA VAL A 298 15.77 -8.57 -5.46
C VAL A 298 16.23 -8.70 -6.91
N GLY A 299 17.36 -8.09 -7.28
CA GLY A 299 17.97 -8.23 -8.59
C GLY A 299 17.40 -7.30 -9.67
N ASP A 300 16.37 -6.50 -9.34
CA ASP A 300 15.81 -5.50 -10.27
C ASP A 300 15.38 -4.18 -9.63
N PHE A 301 15.25 -3.15 -10.45
CA PHE A 301 14.71 -1.84 -10.02
C PHE A 301 13.17 -1.88 -9.98
N PRO A 302 12.53 -1.05 -9.14
CA PRO A 302 11.08 -0.88 -9.21
C PRO A 302 10.69 -0.25 -10.55
N ALA A 303 9.49 -0.53 -11.05
CA ALA A 303 8.95 0.12 -12.25
C ALA A 303 8.52 1.58 -11.97
N ILE A 304 8.00 1.83 -10.77
CA ILE A 304 7.51 3.12 -10.30
C ILE A 304 8.47 3.72 -9.26
N GLN A 305 8.87 4.97 -9.43
CA GLN A 305 9.54 5.75 -8.37
C GLN A 305 8.58 6.82 -7.86
N GLY A 306 8.47 6.89 -6.53
CA GLY A 306 7.67 7.88 -5.83
C GLY A 306 8.49 9.10 -5.40
N PHE A 307 7.93 10.28 -5.60
CA PHE A 307 8.52 11.59 -5.32
C PHE A 307 7.57 12.46 -4.47
N ASP A 308 8.04 13.62 -3.98
CA ASP A 308 7.19 14.54 -3.21
C ASP A 308 7.56 16.02 -3.42
N PHE A 309 6.59 16.84 -3.81
CA PHE A 309 6.78 18.29 -4.05
C PHE A 309 6.75 19.17 -2.78
N GLY A 310 6.87 18.58 -1.59
CA GLY A 310 6.81 19.32 -0.31
C GLY A 310 7.87 20.41 -0.17
N ALA A 311 9.02 20.28 -0.85
CA ALA A 311 10.08 21.30 -0.88
C ALA A 311 9.66 22.60 -1.60
N ASN A 312 8.55 22.60 -2.34
CA ASN A 312 8.01 23.79 -3.02
C ASN A 312 7.05 24.62 -2.16
N CYS A 313 6.89 24.26 -0.88
CA CYS A 313 6.08 25.01 0.09
C CYS A 313 6.57 26.46 0.22
N PRO A 314 5.70 27.48 0.08
CA PRO A 314 6.10 28.89 0.15
C PRO A 314 6.84 29.28 1.44
N CYS A 315 6.57 28.59 2.56
CA CYS A 315 7.21 28.87 3.83
C CYS A 315 8.73 28.59 3.81
N TYR A 316 9.18 27.58 3.09
CA TYR A 316 10.59 27.13 3.16
C TYR A 316 11.10 26.65 1.80
N ALA A 317 10.57 27.22 0.72
CA ALA A 317 10.81 26.75 -0.63
C ALA A 317 12.31 26.67 -0.95
N TRP A 318 12.74 25.55 -1.52
CA TRP A 318 14.10 25.37 -2.03
C TRP A 318 14.11 24.35 -3.17
N ASP A 319 15.15 24.42 -4.00
CA ASP A 319 15.34 23.47 -5.09
C ASP A 319 16.06 22.22 -4.56
N ASP A 320 15.30 21.16 -4.32
CA ASP A 320 15.83 19.88 -3.90
C ASP A 320 16.26 18.99 -5.08
N GLY A 321 16.08 19.43 -6.33
CA GLY A 321 16.37 18.70 -7.56
C GLY A 321 15.32 17.63 -7.94
N ILE A 322 14.09 17.69 -7.40
CA ILE A 322 13.04 16.72 -7.69
C ILE A 322 12.71 16.61 -9.18
N VAL A 323 12.62 17.73 -9.90
CA VAL A 323 12.23 17.77 -11.31
C VAL A 323 13.26 17.02 -12.16
N GLU A 324 14.54 17.28 -11.94
CA GLU A 324 15.65 16.62 -12.63
C GLU A 324 15.66 15.12 -12.37
N ARG A 325 15.41 14.70 -11.13
CA ARG A 325 15.33 13.26 -10.78
C ARG A 325 14.16 12.57 -11.47
N MET A 326 13.00 13.23 -11.56
CA MET A 326 11.84 12.69 -12.27
C MET A 326 12.09 12.60 -13.78
N ILE A 327 12.72 13.61 -14.37
CA ILE A 327 13.13 13.59 -15.79
C ILE A 327 14.11 12.45 -16.06
N ASP A 328 15.12 12.27 -15.21
CA ASP A 328 16.09 11.18 -15.36
C ASP A 328 15.42 9.81 -15.25
N TRP A 329 14.55 9.63 -14.26
CA TRP A 329 13.82 8.37 -14.06
C TRP A 329 12.99 8.00 -15.28
N THR A 330 12.24 8.94 -15.84
CA THR A 330 11.37 8.67 -16.99
C THR A 330 12.15 8.60 -18.30
N ASN A 331 12.97 9.60 -18.63
CA ASN A 331 13.55 9.73 -19.97
C ASN A 331 14.84 8.92 -20.16
N ASN A 332 15.58 8.64 -19.08
CA ASN A 332 16.85 7.89 -19.18
C ASN A 332 16.75 6.47 -18.61
N LYS A 333 15.85 6.24 -17.64
CA LYS A 333 15.69 4.93 -16.98
C LYS A 333 14.41 4.20 -17.36
N ASN A 334 13.56 4.80 -18.20
CA ASN A 334 12.27 4.24 -18.66
C ASN A 334 11.31 3.88 -17.51
N GLY A 335 11.41 4.61 -16.39
CA GLY A 335 10.59 4.40 -15.22
C GLY A 335 9.34 5.31 -15.18
N ILE A 336 8.37 4.91 -14.38
CA ILE A 336 7.13 5.66 -14.17
C ILE A 336 7.29 6.53 -12.91
N CYS A 337 6.92 7.80 -13.00
CA CYS A 337 6.90 8.70 -11.86
C CYS A 337 5.52 8.74 -11.20
N THR A 338 5.47 8.60 -9.87
CA THR A 338 4.35 9.07 -9.05
C THR A 338 4.83 10.15 -8.09
N ALA A 339 3.99 11.13 -7.80
CA ALA A 339 4.36 12.20 -6.89
C ALA A 339 3.20 12.54 -5.95
N SER A 340 3.49 12.57 -4.65
CA SER A 340 2.64 13.20 -3.64
C SER A 340 3.05 14.66 -3.44
N TRP A 341 2.30 15.34 -2.57
CA TRP A 341 2.58 16.72 -2.20
C TRP A 341 2.25 16.93 -0.72
N HIS A 342 3.26 16.81 0.15
CA HIS A 342 3.14 17.21 1.55
C HIS A 342 3.32 18.73 1.66
N ILE A 343 2.30 19.48 1.26
CA ILE A 343 2.27 20.93 1.45
C ILE A 343 2.00 21.25 2.92
N ASN A 344 2.94 21.94 3.56
CA ASN A 344 2.71 22.43 4.91
C ASN A 344 1.90 23.73 4.88
N VAL A 345 1.33 24.07 6.02
CA VAL A 345 0.74 25.37 6.34
C VAL A 345 1.43 25.94 7.59
N PRO A 346 1.38 27.26 7.85
CA PRO A 346 1.78 27.82 9.13
C PRO A 346 0.98 27.19 10.28
N THR A 347 1.64 26.89 11.40
CA THR A 347 0.92 26.44 12.62
C THR A 347 0.10 27.55 13.26
N VAL A 348 0.59 28.79 13.11
CA VAL A 348 -0.08 30.04 13.52
C VAL A 348 -0.07 30.98 12.32
N LEU A 349 -1.23 31.25 11.73
CA LEU A 349 -1.39 32.11 10.55
C LEU A 349 -0.82 33.52 10.75
N ALA A 350 -0.93 34.06 11.97
CA ALA A 350 -0.42 35.39 12.30
C ALA A 350 1.13 35.50 12.29
N ASP A 351 1.85 34.37 12.36
CA ASP A 351 3.31 34.36 12.26
C ASP A 351 3.80 34.42 10.80
N TYR A 352 2.89 34.22 9.84
CA TYR A 352 3.22 34.17 8.43
C TYR A 352 2.89 35.49 7.71
N THR A 353 3.82 35.94 6.87
CA THR A 353 3.59 37.02 5.91
C THR A 353 3.64 36.42 4.51
N LEU A 354 2.63 36.68 3.69
CA LEU A 354 2.52 36.08 2.36
C LEU A 354 3.77 36.33 1.51
N GLY A 355 4.39 35.25 1.04
CA GLY A 355 5.60 35.28 0.20
C GLY A 355 6.92 35.35 0.98
N GLU A 356 6.88 35.52 2.30
CA GLU A 356 8.08 35.54 3.14
C GLU A 356 8.35 34.14 3.75
N PRO A 357 9.62 33.76 3.95
CA PRO A 357 9.95 32.47 4.53
C PRO A 357 9.52 32.37 6.00
N LEU A 358 9.08 31.18 6.38
CA LEU A 358 8.75 30.77 7.74
C LEU A 358 9.47 29.45 8.06
N ASP A 359 10.16 29.43 9.21
CA ASP A 359 10.93 28.28 9.64
C ASP A 359 10.09 26.99 9.64
N PHE A 360 10.66 25.89 9.13
CA PHE A 360 9.96 24.60 9.02
C PHE A 360 9.33 24.15 10.35
N SER A 361 9.96 24.42 11.49
CA SER A 361 9.44 24.09 12.83
C SER A 361 8.13 24.81 13.20
N LYS A 362 7.78 25.88 12.48
CA LYS A 362 6.53 26.63 12.61
C LYS A 362 5.51 26.27 11.54
N THR A 363 5.71 25.15 10.84
CA THR A 363 4.80 24.67 9.79
C THR A 363 4.32 23.25 10.10
N THR A 364 3.20 22.85 9.52
CA THR A 364 2.65 21.50 9.69
C THR A 364 1.79 21.09 8.50
N TYR A 365 1.62 19.79 8.28
CA TYR A 365 0.60 19.20 7.40
C TYR A 365 -0.46 18.41 8.22
N SER A 366 -0.51 18.64 9.54
CA SER A 366 -1.50 18.03 10.45
C SER A 366 -2.60 19.02 10.84
N GLU A 367 -3.64 18.53 11.50
CA GLU A 367 -4.75 19.31 12.05
C GLU A 367 -4.35 20.25 13.21
N LYS A 368 -3.08 20.22 13.64
CA LYS A 368 -2.54 21.00 14.76
C LYS A 368 -2.09 22.39 14.34
N CYS A 369 -2.98 23.16 13.73
CA CYS A 369 -2.77 24.55 13.31
C CYS A 369 -4.07 25.37 13.40
N ASP A 370 -3.97 26.69 13.25
CA ASP A 370 -5.14 27.58 13.10
C ASP A 370 -5.53 27.84 11.63
N PHE A 371 -4.85 27.19 10.68
CA PHE A 371 -5.23 27.19 9.26
C PHE A 371 -6.52 26.39 9.05
N SER A 372 -7.52 26.99 8.41
CA SER A 372 -8.77 26.31 8.08
C SER A 372 -8.80 25.88 6.60
N PRO A 373 -8.78 24.57 6.28
CA PRO A 373 -8.89 24.09 4.90
C PRO A 373 -10.16 24.59 4.18
N SER A 374 -11.24 24.86 4.92
CA SER A 374 -12.47 25.42 4.34
C SER A 374 -12.32 26.86 3.84
N ASN A 375 -11.35 27.61 4.39
CA ASN A 375 -11.07 28.97 3.95
C ASN A 375 -10.15 29.00 2.72
N ALA A 376 -9.38 27.94 2.46
CA ALA A 376 -8.45 27.85 1.32
C ALA A 376 -9.13 27.98 -0.07
N TYR A 377 -10.46 27.83 -0.14
CA TYR A 377 -11.26 28.06 -1.36
C TYR A 377 -12.14 29.31 -1.28
N THR A 378 -11.97 30.17 -0.27
CA THR A 378 -12.76 31.39 -0.07
C THR A 378 -11.92 32.63 -0.37
N GLU A 379 -12.15 33.24 -1.54
CA GLU A 379 -11.47 34.48 -1.97
C GLU A 379 -11.51 35.57 -0.88
N GLY A 380 -10.38 36.24 -0.66
CA GLY A 380 -10.22 37.30 0.35
C GLY A 380 -9.83 36.81 1.75
N THR A 381 -9.64 35.50 1.96
CA THR A 381 -9.01 34.96 3.17
C THR A 381 -7.51 34.78 2.98
N ILE A 382 -6.74 34.83 4.07
CA ILE A 382 -5.29 34.59 4.03
C ILE A 382 -4.97 33.15 3.61
N GLU A 383 -5.82 32.20 3.98
CA GLU A 383 -5.70 30.79 3.59
C GLU A 383 -5.85 30.59 2.09
N TYR A 384 -6.79 31.32 1.45
CA TYR A 384 -6.94 31.29 0.00
C TYR A 384 -5.68 31.83 -0.69
N ASP A 385 -5.20 33.01 -0.29
CA ASP A 385 -4.01 33.62 -0.90
C ASP A 385 -2.76 32.74 -0.71
N TYR A 386 -2.61 32.14 0.47
CA TYR A 386 -1.54 31.17 0.75
C TYR A 386 -1.64 29.94 -0.16
N TYR A 387 -2.83 29.35 -0.29
CA TYR A 387 -3.01 28.15 -1.09
C TYR A 387 -2.84 28.42 -2.60
N GLN A 388 -3.23 29.60 -3.10
CA GLN A 388 -2.91 30.01 -4.47
C GLN A 388 -1.40 30.05 -4.70
N LEU A 389 -0.62 30.65 -3.78
CA LEU A 389 0.84 30.66 -3.88
C LEU A 389 1.45 29.25 -3.83
N CYS A 390 0.87 28.35 -3.03
CA CYS A 390 1.28 26.93 -3.02
C CYS A 390 1.05 26.28 -4.40
N LEU A 391 -0.11 26.53 -5.01
CA LEU A 391 -0.46 26.01 -6.33
C LEU A 391 0.41 26.61 -7.44
N GLU A 392 0.74 27.89 -7.38
CA GLU A 392 1.66 28.55 -8.32
C GLU A 392 3.04 27.90 -8.29
N ASN A 393 3.63 27.73 -7.10
CA ASN A 393 4.94 27.09 -6.94
C ASN A 393 4.95 25.64 -7.45
N LEU A 394 3.89 24.87 -7.14
CA LEU A 394 3.74 23.50 -7.63
C LEU A 394 3.58 23.47 -9.16
N ALA A 395 2.73 24.33 -9.71
CA ALA A 395 2.44 24.38 -11.14
C ALA A 395 3.69 24.71 -11.95
N GLU A 396 4.57 25.58 -11.45
CA GLU A 396 5.88 25.84 -12.07
C GLU A 396 6.69 24.55 -12.24
N GLN A 397 6.75 23.69 -11.23
CA GLN A 397 7.49 22.43 -11.32
C GLN A 397 6.82 21.42 -12.27
N LEU A 398 5.48 21.32 -12.22
CA LEU A 398 4.73 20.44 -13.12
C LEU A 398 4.84 20.88 -14.59
N LEU A 399 4.91 22.19 -14.85
CA LEU A 399 5.14 22.72 -16.20
C LEU A 399 6.52 22.33 -16.73
N ARG A 400 7.57 22.37 -15.90
CA ARG A 400 8.91 21.88 -16.28
C ARG A 400 8.89 20.39 -16.66
N LEU A 401 8.13 19.57 -15.94
CA LEU A 401 7.94 18.15 -16.29
C LEU A 401 7.15 17.98 -17.59
N GLN A 402 6.10 18.78 -17.79
CA GLN A 402 5.33 18.78 -19.03
C GLN A 402 6.19 19.17 -20.24
N GLU A 403 7.03 20.20 -20.11
CA GLU A 403 7.99 20.61 -21.15
C GLU A 403 9.03 19.53 -21.48
N ALA A 404 9.39 18.72 -20.47
CA ALA A 404 10.27 17.57 -20.62
C ALA A 404 9.55 16.29 -21.07
N ASN A 405 8.25 16.37 -21.39
CA ASN A 405 7.39 15.24 -21.78
C ASN A 405 7.32 14.12 -20.73
N VAL A 406 7.34 14.47 -19.44
CA VAL A 406 7.27 13.51 -18.33
C VAL A 406 5.82 13.40 -17.81
N PRO A 407 5.11 12.29 -18.03
CA PRO A 407 3.81 12.06 -17.40
C PRO A 407 3.98 11.67 -15.93
N VAL A 408 3.06 12.13 -15.07
CA VAL A 408 3.12 11.92 -13.62
C VAL A 408 1.82 11.34 -13.11
N LEU A 409 1.90 10.26 -12.32
CA LEU A 409 0.81 9.81 -11.46
C LEU A 409 0.73 10.73 -10.24
N PHE A 410 0.02 11.84 -10.38
CA PHE A 410 -0.05 12.88 -9.37
C PHE A 410 -1.13 12.58 -8.33
N ARG A 411 -0.72 12.50 -7.05
CA ARG A 411 -1.56 12.13 -5.90
C ARG A 411 -1.59 13.26 -4.86
N PRO A 412 -2.18 14.43 -5.17
CA PRO A 412 -2.34 15.53 -4.22
C PRO A 412 -3.40 15.18 -3.15
N LEU A 413 -3.38 15.91 -2.03
CA LEU A 413 -4.40 15.81 -0.97
C LEU A 413 -4.68 14.35 -0.55
N HIS A 414 -3.61 13.57 -0.44
CA HIS A 414 -3.66 12.15 -0.13
C HIS A 414 -4.08 11.91 1.33
N GLU A 415 -4.66 10.73 1.59
CA GLU A 415 -5.06 10.30 2.95
C GLU A 415 -6.07 11.23 3.64
N ALA A 416 -6.91 11.93 2.85
CA ALA A 416 -7.89 12.88 3.34
C ALA A 416 -8.89 12.30 4.36
N ASP A 417 -9.26 11.03 4.22
CA ASP A 417 -10.20 10.34 5.12
C ASP A 417 -9.55 9.92 6.46
N GLY A 418 -8.23 10.10 6.58
CA GLY A 418 -7.45 9.72 7.74
C GLY A 418 -7.28 8.21 7.91
N ASN A 419 -6.77 7.80 9.07
CA ASN A 419 -6.61 6.40 9.44
C ASN A 419 -7.68 6.01 10.46
N TYR A 420 -8.79 5.43 9.99
CA TYR A 420 -9.89 4.96 10.84
C TYR A 420 -9.49 3.89 11.87
N SER A 421 -8.31 3.26 11.73
CA SER A 421 -7.86 2.23 12.67
C SER A 421 -7.58 2.72 14.09
N ASN A 422 -7.64 4.04 14.33
CA ASN A 422 -7.51 4.65 15.66
C ASN A 422 -8.86 5.15 16.26
N GLY A 423 -10.01 4.78 15.67
CA GLY A 423 -11.32 4.97 16.28
C GLY A 423 -11.79 6.43 16.32
N GLY A 424 -12.21 6.95 15.16
CA GLY A 424 -12.93 8.22 15.07
C GLY A 424 -14.26 8.23 15.82
#